data_AF-A0A4Z2BNA6-F1
#
_entry.id   AF-A0A4Z2BNA6-F1
#
_cell.length_a   1.000
_cell.length_b   1.000
_cell.length_c   1.000
_cell.angle_alpha   90.00
_cell.angle_beta   90.00
_cell.angle_gamma   90.00
#
_symmetry.space_group_name_H-M   'P 1'
#
loop_
_entity.id
_entity.type
_entity.pdbx_description
1 polymer ?
#
loop_
_entity_poly.entity_id
_entity_poly.type
_entity_poly.pdbx_seq_one_letter_code
_entity_poly.pdbx_strand_id
1 'polypeptide(L)'
;MDFTLRAANVEDCKDLARMMMELSEHEKIAHKMKLTQKGHIKIGYAIYFYSWSSMSGRVIYMEDLYVMPGVPRYRKGIGKALMSKVAQLGLAAGCTQLNFAVLDWNKPSLEFYFHQGCYDFTAESGYHLMRCEGEALEKLAQP
;
A
#
# COMPACT_ATOMS: atom_id res chain seq x y z
N MET A 1 7.22 -21.39 6.88
CA MET A 1 6.93 -20.24 5.99
C MET A 1 8.26 -19.77 5.45
N ASP A 2 8.42 -19.69 4.13
CA ASP A 2 9.72 -19.47 3.49
C ASP A 2 10.07 -17.97 3.33
N PHE A 3 9.55 -17.12 4.22
CA PHE A 3 9.83 -15.68 4.23
C PHE A 3 9.81 -15.13 5.66
N THR A 4 10.48 -13.99 5.85
CA THR A 4 10.46 -13.23 7.11
C THR A 4 10.01 -11.79 6.85
N LEU A 5 9.26 -11.24 7.80
CA LEU A 5 8.89 -9.82 7.81
C LEU A 5 9.72 -9.11 8.86
N ARG A 6 10.30 -7.96 8.50
CA ARG A 6 10.99 -7.07 9.44
C ARG A 6 10.80 -5.62 9.04
N ALA A 7 11.01 -4.71 9.98
CA ALA A 7 11.13 -3.29 9.65
C ALA A 7 12.26 -3.08 8.63
N ALA A 8 12.05 -2.14 7.72
CA ALA A 8 13.08 -1.72 6.78
C ALA A 8 14.16 -0.90 7.50
N ASN A 9 15.38 -0.92 6.97
CA ASN A 9 16.50 -0.09 7.39
C ASN A 9 17.12 0.60 6.16
N VAL A 10 18.17 1.40 6.38
CA VAL A 10 18.85 2.19 5.33
C VAL A 10 19.42 1.31 4.20
N GLU A 11 19.81 0.08 4.49
CA GLU A 11 20.37 -0.85 3.51
C GLU A 11 19.30 -1.33 2.51
N ASP A 12 18.03 -1.33 2.92
CA ASP A 12 16.90 -1.75 2.08
C ASP A 12 16.48 -0.67 1.07
N CYS A 13 16.94 0.57 1.22
CA CYS A 13 16.47 1.70 0.41
C CYS A 13 16.60 1.47 -1.10
N LYS A 14 17.66 0.78 -1.55
CA LYS A 14 17.87 0.45 -2.98
C LYS A 14 16.80 -0.52 -3.50
N ASP A 15 16.50 -1.56 -2.73
CA ASP A 15 15.48 -2.55 -3.09
C ASP A 15 14.07 -1.95 -3.01
N LEU A 16 13.80 -1.12 -2.00
CA LEU A 16 12.53 -0.40 -1.86
C LEU A 16 12.29 0.56 -3.03
N ALA A 17 13.27 1.40 -3.37
CA ALA A 17 13.16 2.33 -4.49
C ALA A 17 12.90 1.59 -5.81
N ARG A 18 13.57 0.45 -6.04
CA ARG A 18 13.29 -0.40 -7.21
C ARG A 18 11.84 -0.90 -7.21
N MET A 19 11.36 -1.48 -6.10
CA MET A 19 9.99 -2.01 -6.02
C MET A 19 8.93 -0.90 -6.09
N MET A 20 9.20 0.30 -5.59
CA MET A 20 8.34 1.49 -5.76
C MET A 20 8.23 1.90 -7.22
N MET A 21 9.36 1.90 -7.96
CA MET A 21 9.32 2.14 -9.40
C MET A 21 8.53 1.06 -10.14
N GLU A 22 8.68 -0.21 -9.76
CA GLU A 22 7.89 -1.33 -10.34
C GLU A 22 6.39 -1.19 -10.07
N LEU A 23 5.99 -0.75 -8.86
CA LEU A 23 4.60 -0.44 -8.53
C LEU A 23 4.10 0.75 -9.35
N SER A 24 4.87 1.84 -9.42
CA SER A 24 4.47 3.05 -10.16
C SER A 24 4.23 2.76 -11.66
N GLU A 25 5.05 1.93 -12.28
CA GLU A 25 4.84 1.51 -13.67
C GLU A 25 3.57 0.67 -13.85
N HIS A 26 3.24 -0.18 -12.88
CA HIS A 26 1.98 -0.95 -12.88
C HIS A 26 0.75 -0.06 -12.72
N GLU A 27 0.86 1.01 -11.93
CA GLU A 27 -0.23 1.94 -11.70
C GLU A 27 -0.45 2.92 -12.86
N LYS A 28 0.63 3.35 -13.53
CA LYS A 28 0.59 4.29 -14.67
C LYS A 28 0.22 3.62 -15.99
N ILE A 29 0.58 2.35 -16.18
CA ILE A 29 0.35 1.62 -17.43
C ILE A 29 -0.20 0.23 -17.10
N ALA A 30 -1.45 0.00 -17.50
CA ALA A 30 -1.92 -1.37 -17.66
C ALA A 30 -0.95 -2.11 -18.60
N HIS A 31 -0.20 -3.08 -18.06
CA HIS A 31 0.51 -4.15 -18.81
C HIS A 31 1.96 -3.96 -19.32
N LYS A 32 2.87 -3.26 -18.64
CA LYS A 32 4.32 -3.49 -18.88
C LYS A 32 5.19 -3.49 -17.61
N MET A 33 5.24 -4.63 -16.92
CA MET A 33 6.34 -4.88 -15.97
C MET A 33 7.52 -5.56 -16.68
N LYS A 34 8.70 -4.92 -16.65
CA LYS A 34 9.98 -5.61 -16.89
C LYS A 34 10.39 -6.31 -15.60
N LEU A 35 10.41 -7.64 -15.61
CA LEU A 35 10.97 -8.44 -14.52
C LEU A 35 12.46 -8.13 -14.37
N THR A 36 12.87 -7.53 -13.25
CA THR A 36 14.28 -7.43 -12.86
C THR A 36 14.76 -8.76 -12.26
N GLN A 37 16.06 -9.03 -12.39
CA GLN A 37 16.72 -10.34 -12.42
C GLN A 37 16.46 -11.30 -11.22
N LYS A 38 16.62 -12.60 -11.47
CA LYS A 38 16.71 -13.66 -10.45
C LYS A 38 17.83 -13.32 -9.44
N GLY A 39 17.51 -13.19 -8.15
CA GLY A 39 18.52 -13.02 -7.08
C GLY A 39 18.17 -12.02 -5.97
N HIS A 40 17.04 -11.30 -6.07
CA HIS A 40 16.65 -10.34 -5.04
C HIS A 40 16.15 -11.03 -3.76
N ILE A 41 16.73 -10.64 -2.62
CA ILE A 41 16.34 -11.14 -1.28
C ILE A 41 15.06 -10.45 -0.76
N LYS A 42 14.69 -9.28 -1.29
CA LYS A 42 13.47 -8.54 -0.95
C LYS A 42 12.46 -8.67 -2.07
N ILE A 43 11.27 -9.13 -1.72
CA ILE A 43 10.24 -9.54 -2.68
C ILE A 43 8.87 -8.87 -2.45
N GLY A 44 8.78 -7.97 -1.48
CA GLY A 44 7.58 -7.19 -1.20
C GLY A 44 7.81 -6.20 -0.06
N TYR A 45 6.93 -5.20 0.00
CA TYR A 45 6.96 -4.16 1.02
C TYR A 45 5.55 -3.63 1.31
N ALA A 46 5.40 -2.96 2.45
CA ALA A 46 4.24 -2.13 2.75
C ALA A 46 4.73 -0.80 3.35
N ILE A 47 4.18 0.31 2.88
CA ILE A 47 4.40 1.64 3.46
C ILE A 47 3.13 2.02 4.19
N TYR A 48 3.28 2.52 5.41
CA TYR A 48 2.15 2.95 6.21
C TYR A 48 2.55 4.13 7.09
N PHE A 49 1.54 4.85 7.57
CA PHE A 49 1.69 5.91 8.54
C PHE A 49 0.46 5.96 9.45
N TYR A 50 0.57 6.66 10.58
CA TYR A 50 -0.56 6.93 11.45
C TYR A 50 -1.21 8.24 11.04
N SER A 51 -2.54 8.28 11.04
CA SER A 51 -3.31 9.49 10.84
C SER A 51 -4.45 9.59 11.86
N TRP A 52 -5.33 10.56 11.67
CA TRP A 52 -6.41 10.85 12.62
C TRP A 52 -7.73 11.08 11.90
N SER A 53 -8.78 10.44 12.42
CA SER A 53 -10.17 10.69 12.06
C SER A 53 -10.86 11.45 13.19
N SER A 54 -11.60 12.50 12.85
CA SER A 54 -12.42 13.23 13.83
C SER A 54 -13.50 12.35 14.47
N MET A 55 -13.91 11.27 13.79
CA MET A 55 -14.94 10.34 14.26
C MET A 55 -14.36 9.14 15.01
N SER A 56 -13.22 8.61 14.54
CA SER A 56 -12.69 7.33 15.03
C SER A 56 -11.41 7.47 15.87
N GLY A 57 -10.89 8.68 16.03
CA GLY A 57 -9.62 8.94 16.68
C GLY A 57 -8.42 8.49 15.82
N ARG A 58 -7.43 7.85 16.44
CA ARG A 58 -6.23 7.40 15.73
C ARG A 58 -6.57 6.29 14.73
N VAL A 59 -6.01 6.39 13.53
CA VAL A 59 -6.16 5.38 12.47
C VAL A 59 -4.79 5.08 11.84
N ILE A 60 -4.67 3.93 11.19
CA ILE A 60 -3.49 3.58 10.40
C ILE A 60 -3.85 3.68 8.92
N TYR A 61 -2.98 4.31 8.13
CA TYR A 61 -3.14 4.44 6.68
C TYR A 61 -2.02 3.63 6.01
N MET A 62 -2.38 2.73 5.11
CA MET A 62 -1.43 2.00 4.28
C MET A 62 -1.33 2.70 2.93
N GLU A 63 -0.19 3.34 2.68
CA GLU A 63 0.09 4.07 1.44
C GLU A 63 0.27 3.10 0.28
N ASP A 64 1.18 2.14 0.44
CA ASP A 64 1.54 1.19 -0.60
C ASP A 64 1.58 -0.23 -0.06
N LEU A 65 1.15 -1.19 -0.88
CA LEU A 65 1.35 -2.62 -0.67
C LEU A 65 1.77 -3.28 -1.99
N TYR A 66 2.97 -3.83 -2.01
CA TYR A 66 3.53 -4.43 -3.22
C TYR A 66 4.17 -5.78 -2.96
N VAL A 67 3.98 -6.70 -3.89
CA VAL A 67 4.64 -8.00 -3.94
C VAL A 67 5.10 -8.27 -5.36
N MET A 68 6.39 -8.61 -5.53
CA MET A 68 6.98 -8.87 -6.85
C MET A 68 6.20 -9.98 -7.58
N PRO A 69 5.83 -9.78 -8.87
CA PRO A 69 5.00 -10.74 -9.61
C PRO A 69 5.74 -12.03 -9.99
N GLY A 70 7.07 -11.97 -10.14
CA GLY A 70 7.92 -13.02 -10.70
C GLY A 70 8.23 -14.20 -9.78
N VAL A 71 7.56 -14.30 -8.62
CA VAL A 71 7.85 -15.33 -7.61
C VAL A 71 6.59 -16.17 -7.31
N PRO A 72 6.18 -17.09 -8.22
CA PRO A 72 4.90 -17.81 -8.13
C PRO A 72 4.71 -18.60 -6.83
N ARG A 73 5.81 -19.13 -6.27
CA ARG A 73 5.80 -19.93 -5.02
C ARG A 73 5.60 -19.07 -3.77
N TYR A 74 5.90 -17.78 -3.84
CA TYR A 74 5.94 -16.86 -2.69
C TYR A 74 4.80 -15.83 -2.71
N ARG A 75 4.07 -15.69 -3.83
CA ARG A 75 2.88 -14.82 -3.91
C ARG A 75 1.79 -15.21 -2.90
N LYS A 76 1.66 -16.51 -2.60
CA LYS A 76 0.65 -17.01 -1.67
C LYS A 76 1.02 -16.59 -0.24
N GLY A 77 0.28 -15.60 0.27
CA GLY A 77 0.30 -15.21 1.67
C GLY A 77 1.22 -14.04 2.02
N ILE A 78 2.18 -13.62 1.18
CA ILE A 78 3.04 -12.46 1.50
C ILE A 78 2.23 -11.17 1.61
N GLY A 79 1.38 -10.87 0.62
CA GLY A 79 0.54 -9.67 0.66
C GLY A 79 -0.36 -9.63 1.90
N LYS A 80 -0.98 -10.78 2.23
CA LYS A 80 -1.78 -10.93 3.45
C LYS A 80 -0.93 -10.77 4.72
N ALA A 81 0.28 -11.31 4.75
CA ALA A 81 1.17 -11.22 5.91
C ALA A 81 1.67 -9.78 6.12
N LEU A 82 2.03 -9.06 5.06
CA LEU A 82 2.38 -7.64 5.10
C LEU A 82 1.21 -6.80 5.62
N MET A 83 0.02 -6.94 5.03
CA MET A 83 -1.19 -6.24 5.44
C MET A 83 -1.57 -6.57 6.89
N SER A 84 -1.51 -7.84 7.29
CA SER A 84 -1.76 -8.27 8.68
C SER A 84 -0.74 -7.65 9.64
N LYS A 85 0.53 -7.53 9.25
CA LYS A 85 1.54 -6.89 10.08
C LYS A 85 1.25 -5.40 10.27
N VAL A 86 0.82 -4.69 9.22
CA VAL A 86 0.36 -3.30 9.33
C VAL A 86 -0.84 -3.20 10.27
N ALA A 87 -1.86 -4.04 10.11
CA ALA A 87 -3.02 -4.05 11.01
C ALA A 87 -2.63 -4.30 12.49
N GLN A 88 -1.71 -5.23 12.77
CA GLN A 88 -1.18 -5.46 14.11
C GLN A 88 -0.50 -4.21 14.69
N LEU A 89 0.29 -3.51 13.88
CA LEU A 89 0.96 -2.25 14.28
C LEU A 89 -0.05 -1.12 14.51
N GLY A 90 -1.16 -1.11 13.76
CA GLY A 90 -2.29 -0.23 13.99
C GLY A 90 -2.95 -0.48 15.34
N LEU A 91 -3.37 -1.73 15.58
CA LEU A 91 -4.01 -2.14 16.84
C LEU A 91 -3.11 -1.87 18.06
N ALA A 92 -1.83 -2.21 17.97
CA ALA A 92 -0.86 -1.95 19.04
C ALA A 92 -0.69 -0.45 19.34
N ALA A 93 -0.91 0.42 18.34
CA ALA A 93 -0.87 1.86 18.51
C ALA A 93 -2.22 2.48 18.93
N GLY A 94 -3.25 1.66 19.19
CA GLY A 94 -4.60 2.13 19.53
C GLY A 94 -5.41 2.62 18.34
N CYS A 95 -5.05 2.22 17.11
CA CYS A 95 -5.86 2.51 15.93
C CYS A 95 -7.08 1.61 15.88
N THR A 96 -8.20 2.16 15.43
CA THR A 96 -9.47 1.42 15.29
C THR A 96 -9.75 0.99 13.85
N GLN A 97 -9.05 1.56 12.87
CA GLN A 97 -9.30 1.39 11.44
C GLN A 97 -7.99 1.37 10.65
N LEU A 98 -8.00 0.59 9.56
CA LEU A 98 -6.97 0.57 8.51
C LEU A 98 -7.57 1.14 7.23
N ASN A 99 -7.04 2.28 6.78
CA ASN A 99 -7.47 2.97 5.56
C ASN A 99 -6.39 2.86 4.47
N PHE A 100 -6.81 2.86 3.21
CA PHE A 100 -5.93 2.86 2.04
C PHE A 100 -6.74 3.23 0.79
N ALA A 101 -6.07 3.63 -0.28
CA ALA A 101 -6.69 3.86 -1.58
C ALA A 101 -6.38 2.72 -2.56
N VAL A 102 -7.30 2.43 -3.47
CA VAL A 102 -7.11 1.44 -4.53
C VAL A 102 -7.64 2.01 -5.83
N LEU A 103 -6.89 1.84 -6.92
CA LEU A 103 -7.35 2.21 -8.26
C LEU A 103 -8.56 1.36 -8.67
N ASP A 104 -9.59 2.02 -9.19
CA ASP A 104 -10.88 1.43 -9.60
C ASP A 104 -10.72 0.26 -10.59
N TRP A 105 -9.77 0.36 -11.52
CA TRP A 105 -9.50 -0.67 -12.52
C TRP A 105 -8.77 -1.90 -11.93
N ASN A 106 -8.17 -1.80 -10.74
CA ASN A 106 -7.35 -2.85 -10.13
C ASN A 106 -8.22 -3.91 -9.42
N LYS A 107 -9.08 -4.56 -10.20
CA LYS A 107 -10.00 -5.63 -9.75
C LYS A 107 -9.30 -6.72 -8.94
N PRO A 108 -8.10 -7.22 -9.31
CA PRO A 108 -7.42 -8.24 -8.51
C PRO A 108 -7.08 -7.76 -7.09
N SER A 109 -6.72 -6.48 -6.93
CA SER A 109 -6.42 -5.91 -5.61
C SER A 109 -7.70 -5.64 -4.82
N LEU A 110 -8.75 -5.12 -5.46
CA LEU A 110 -10.06 -4.95 -4.84
C LEU A 110 -10.59 -6.27 -4.28
N GLU A 111 -10.60 -7.33 -5.08
CA GLU A 111 -10.97 -8.67 -4.64
C GLU A 111 -10.10 -9.14 -3.48
N PHE A 112 -8.77 -8.97 -3.56
CA PHE A 112 -7.86 -9.31 -2.48
C PHE A 112 -8.25 -8.63 -1.16
N TYR A 113 -8.58 -7.33 -1.16
CA TYR A 113 -8.95 -6.60 0.03
C TYR A 113 -10.34 -7.00 0.56
N PHE A 114 -11.32 -7.21 -0.32
CA PHE A 114 -12.65 -7.69 0.08
C PHE A 114 -12.58 -9.06 0.78
N HIS A 115 -11.73 -9.97 0.31
CA HIS A 115 -11.52 -11.26 0.98
C HIS A 115 -10.93 -11.14 2.40
N GLN A 116 -10.38 -9.99 2.78
CA GLN A 116 -9.87 -9.74 4.13
C GLN A 116 -10.87 -8.99 5.02
N GLY A 117 -12.09 -8.75 4.53
CA GLY A 117 -13.15 -8.02 5.26
C GLY A 117 -13.10 -6.51 5.10
N CYS A 118 -12.28 -5.97 4.17
CA CYS A 118 -12.37 -4.57 3.79
C CYS A 118 -13.61 -4.32 2.93
N TYR A 119 -14.04 -3.06 2.85
CA TYR A 119 -15.18 -2.62 2.06
C TYR A 119 -14.87 -1.28 1.39
N ASP A 120 -15.66 -0.89 0.39
CA ASP A 120 -15.50 0.38 -0.31
C ASP A 120 -16.19 1.52 0.45
N PHE A 121 -15.42 2.24 1.26
CA PHE A 121 -15.91 3.38 2.03
C PHE A 121 -16.41 4.53 1.15
N THR A 122 -15.85 4.71 -0.05
CA THR A 122 -16.29 5.76 -0.99
C THR A 122 -17.71 5.46 -1.46
N ALA A 123 -17.97 4.21 -1.85
CA ALA A 123 -19.29 3.77 -2.29
C ALA A 123 -20.34 3.84 -1.16
N GLU A 124 -19.97 3.50 0.08
CA GLU A 124 -20.93 3.48 1.20
C GLU A 124 -21.19 4.87 1.81
N SER A 125 -20.16 5.70 1.93
CA SER A 125 -20.25 6.96 2.69
C SER A 125 -20.23 8.22 1.81
N GLY A 126 -19.96 8.09 0.51
CA GLY A 126 -19.97 9.21 -0.45
C GLY A 126 -18.77 10.16 -0.33
N TYR A 127 -17.72 9.78 0.39
CA TYR A 127 -16.48 10.58 0.48
C TYR A 127 -15.58 10.34 -0.74
N HIS A 128 -15.01 11.42 -1.28
CA HIS A 128 -14.05 11.35 -2.38
C HIS A 128 -12.65 11.75 -1.90
N LEU A 129 -11.62 11.07 -2.42
CA LEU A 129 -10.24 11.50 -2.25
C LEU A 129 -9.95 12.69 -3.18
N MET A 130 -9.62 13.84 -2.60
CA MET A 130 -9.29 15.06 -3.33
C MET A 130 -7.80 15.39 -3.21
N ARG A 131 -7.22 15.97 -4.27
CA ARG A 131 -5.82 16.42 -4.30
C ARG A 131 -5.70 17.82 -4.88
N CYS A 132 -4.83 18.64 -4.29
CA CYS A 132 -4.41 19.94 -4.80
C CYS A 132 -2.87 19.92 -4.87
N GLU A 133 -2.31 20.13 -6.07
CA GLU A 133 -0.87 20.03 -6.32
C GLU A 133 -0.42 21.06 -7.37
N GLY A 134 0.90 21.25 -7.51
CA GLY A 134 1.49 22.18 -8.48
C GLY A 134 1.06 23.63 -8.27
N GLU A 135 0.89 24.36 -9.37
CA GLU A 135 0.51 25.79 -9.37
C GLU A 135 -0.79 26.07 -8.59
N ALA A 136 -1.74 25.13 -8.60
CA ALA A 136 -3.00 25.29 -7.86
C ALA A 136 -2.77 25.31 -6.34
N LEU A 137 -1.85 24.47 -5.84
CA LEU A 137 -1.48 24.44 -4.43
C LEU A 137 -0.65 25.68 -4.06
N GLU A 138 0.28 26.08 -4.92
CA GLU A 138 1.07 27.31 -4.74
C GLU A 138 0.16 28.54 -4.64
N LYS A 139 -0.86 28.61 -5.51
CA LYS A 139 -1.86 29.67 -5.46
C LYS A 139 -2.71 29.61 -4.21
N LEU A 140 -3.15 28.42 -3.79
CA LEU A 140 -3.95 28.24 -2.57
C LEU A 140 -3.17 28.64 -1.30
N ALA A 141 -1.84 28.51 -1.31
CA ALA A 141 -0.98 28.89 -0.20
C ALA A 141 -0.77 30.42 -0.06
N GLN A 142 -1.24 31.21 -1.03
CA GLN A 142 -1.19 32.67 -0.94
C GLN A 142 -2.33 33.18 -0.03
N PRO A 143 -2.05 34.18 0.83
CA PRO A 143 -3.00 34.70 1.82
C PRO A 143 -4.20 35.45 1.21
#